data_AF-A0A6G1CXZ4-F1
#
_entry.id   AF-A0A6G1CXZ4-F1
#
_cell.length_a   1.000
_cell.length_b   1.000
_cell.length_c   1.000
_cell.angle_alpha   90.00
_cell.angle_beta   90.00
_cell.angle_gamma   90.00
#
_symmetry.space_group_name_H-M   'P 1'
#
loop_
_entity.id
_entity.type
_entity.pdbx_description
1 polymer ?
#
loop_
_entity_poly.entity_id
_entity_poly.type
_entity_poly.pdbx_seq_one_letter_code
_entity_poly.pdbx_strand_id
1 'polypeptide(L)'
;MTTSDEVIFNDDTDEESDMFDDQDWVGDEDIEVKDDVDGIPKSSSVHDPYEIVYSNIPQNTHMLKPVENCEFCGTKKFEHEPKGFCYRSGQIKLANQDTPPDLMRLWMSND
;
A
#
# COMPACT_ATOMS: atom_id res chain seq x y z
N MET A 1 -6.95 -20.86 60.96
CA MET A 1 -7.19 -22.15 60.29
C MET A 1 -7.37 -21.88 58.82
N THR A 2 -6.79 -22.57 57.86
CA THR A 2 -5.76 -23.62 57.75
C THR A 2 -5.65 -23.81 56.23
N THR A 3 -4.41 -23.83 55.71
CA THR A 3 -3.88 -24.78 54.70
C THR A 3 -4.72 -25.09 53.45
N SER A 4 -4.20 -25.28 52.26
CA SER A 4 -2.90 -25.22 51.60
C SER A 4 -3.22 -25.74 50.18
N ASP A 5 -2.31 -25.51 49.24
CA ASP A 5 -2.10 -26.38 48.06
C ASP A 5 -3.22 -26.34 46.99
N GLU A 6 -2.95 -26.30 45.69
CA GLU A 6 -1.83 -26.91 44.99
C GLU A 6 -1.74 -26.25 43.60
N VAL A 7 -0.55 -25.77 43.26
CA VAL A 7 -0.18 -25.44 41.89
C VAL A 7 0.04 -26.76 41.15
N ILE A 8 -0.85 -27.08 40.21
CA ILE A 8 -0.55 -28.09 39.20
C ILE A 8 -0.30 -27.32 37.90
N PHE A 9 0.99 -27.19 37.59
CA PHE A 9 1.46 -26.80 36.28
C PHE A 9 1.18 -27.96 35.33
N ASN A 10 0.21 -27.77 34.43
CA ASN A 10 0.18 -28.55 33.20
C ASN A 10 0.93 -27.73 32.14
N ASP A 11 2.21 -28.07 32.03
CA ASP A 11 3.10 -27.78 30.92
C ASP A 11 2.68 -28.66 29.74
N ASP A 12 1.62 -28.25 29.05
CA ASP A 12 1.37 -28.70 27.69
C ASP A 12 2.02 -27.66 26.78
N THR A 13 3.33 -27.84 26.64
CA THR A 13 4.08 -27.39 25.47
C THR A 13 3.48 -28.12 24.27
N ASP A 14 2.57 -27.49 23.54
CA ASP A 14 2.36 -27.79 22.13
C ASP A 14 2.87 -26.62 21.30
N GLU A 15 4.02 -26.90 20.70
CA GLU A 15 4.65 -26.19 19.62
C GLU A 15 3.65 -25.62 18.58
N GLU A 16 3.21 -24.38 18.80
CA GLU A 16 2.76 -23.50 17.72
C GLU A 16 3.98 -23.23 16.85
N SER A 17 4.20 -24.11 15.88
CA SER A 17 5.17 -23.95 14.81
C SER A 17 5.08 -22.52 14.28
N ASP A 18 6.13 -21.74 14.48
CA ASP A 18 6.31 -20.42 13.88
C ASP A 18 6.30 -20.57 12.35
N MET A 19 5.10 -20.61 11.76
CA MET A 19 4.85 -20.57 10.32
C MET A 19 5.05 -19.16 9.77
N PHE A 20 6.09 -18.49 10.24
CA PHE A 20 6.69 -17.36 9.55
C PHE A 20 8.00 -17.85 8.99
N ASP A 21 7.91 -18.87 8.12
CA ASP A 21 8.95 -19.10 7.13
C ASP A 21 9.20 -17.75 6.47
N ASP A 22 10.43 -17.24 6.62
CA ASP A 22 10.95 -16.04 6.00
C ASP A 22 10.60 -16.06 4.51
N GLN A 23 9.46 -15.47 4.17
CA GLN A 23 9.17 -15.15 2.80
C GLN A 23 10.08 -13.97 2.50
N ASP A 24 11.30 -14.31 2.04
CA ASP A 24 12.24 -13.43 1.38
C ASP A 24 11.41 -12.39 0.65
N TRP A 25 11.47 -11.15 1.12
CA TRP A 25 10.85 -10.02 0.47
C TRP A 25 11.61 -9.85 -0.83
N VAL A 26 11.20 -10.64 -1.84
CA VAL A 26 11.81 -10.65 -3.17
C VAL A 26 11.60 -9.23 -3.67
N GLY A 27 12.70 -8.47 -3.65
CA GLY A 27 12.66 -7.03 -3.80
C GLY A 27 11.99 -6.67 -5.12
N ASP A 28 11.06 -5.72 -5.04
CA ASP A 28 10.53 -4.84 -6.08
C ASP A 28 10.71 -5.35 -7.53
N GLU A 29 10.36 -6.60 -7.82
CA GLU A 29 10.30 -7.09 -9.18
C GLU A 29 8.94 -6.69 -9.73
N ASP A 30 8.95 -5.78 -10.71
CA ASP A 30 7.76 -5.41 -11.46
C ASP A 30 7.16 -6.69 -12.03
N ILE A 31 6.04 -7.15 -11.44
CA ILE A 31 5.30 -8.31 -11.93
C ILE A 31 4.83 -7.98 -13.35
N GLU A 32 5.50 -8.54 -14.35
CA GLU A 32 5.05 -8.52 -15.74
C GLU A 32 3.78 -9.38 -15.85
N VAL A 33 2.62 -8.74 -15.69
CA VAL A 33 1.34 -9.35 -16.06
C VAL A 33 1.34 -9.51 -17.57
N LYS A 34 1.59 -10.73 -18.03
CA LYS A 34 1.39 -11.09 -19.44
C LYS A 34 -0.11 -11.20 -19.66
N ASP A 35 -0.64 -10.27 -20.43
CA ASP A 35 -2.02 -10.35 -20.92
C ASP A 35 -2.12 -11.50 -21.93
N ASP A 36 -2.29 -12.73 -21.45
CA ASP A 36 -2.64 -13.88 -22.28
C ASP A 36 -4.09 -13.74 -22.77
N VAL A 37 -4.31 -12.81 -23.70
CA VAL A 37 -5.58 -12.57 -24.42
C VAL A 37 -5.79 -13.64 -25.51
N ASP A 38 -5.49 -14.91 -25.21
CA ASP A 38 -5.78 -16.02 -26.14
C ASP A 38 -6.76 -17.03 -25.53
N GLY A 39 -7.15 -16.86 -24.26
CA GLY A 39 -8.09 -17.73 -23.56
C GLY A 39 -9.50 -17.16 -23.36
N ILE A 40 -9.77 -15.91 -23.71
CA ILE A 40 -11.12 -15.33 -23.61
C ILE A 40 -11.88 -15.69 -24.89
N PRO A 41 -12.93 -16.55 -24.85
CA PRO A 41 -13.75 -16.79 -26.02
C PRO A 41 -14.33 -15.45 -26.48
N LYS A 42 -13.90 -15.01 -27.68
CA LYS A 42 -14.53 -13.88 -28.37
C LYS A 42 -16.03 -14.19 -28.48
N SER A 43 -16.81 -13.34 -27.81
CA SER A 43 -18.28 -13.34 -27.75
C SER A 43 -18.93 -14.67 -27.32
N SER A 44 -19.02 -14.89 -26.01
CA SER A 44 -20.27 -15.48 -25.50
C SER A 44 -21.31 -14.36 -25.61
N SER A 45 -22.40 -14.60 -26.34
CA SER A 45 -23.50 -13.65 -26.63
C SER A 45 -24.34 -13.30 -25.38
N VAL A 46 -23.70 -13.07 -24.25
CA VAL A 46 -24.33 -12.56 -23.03
C VAL A 46 -24.00 -11.08 -22.97
N HIS A 47 -24.97 -10.27 -23.39
CA HIS A 47 -24.89 -8.81 -23.27
C HIS A 47 -24.84 -8.47 -21.78
N ASP A 48 -23.83 -7.69 -21.37
CA ASP A 48 -23.72 -7.22 -19.99
C ASP A 48 -24.98 -6.39 -19.66
N PRO A 49 -25.79 -6.77 -18.64
CA PRO A 49 -26.97 -6.02 -18.24
C PRO A 49 -26.69 -4.55 -17.91
N TYR A 50 -25.43 -4.21 -17.64
CA TYR A 50 -24.97 -2.86 -17.27
C TYR A 50 -24.20 -2.16 -18.39
N GLU A 51 -24.18 -2.67 -19.62
CA GLU A 51 -23.49 -2.03 -20.75
C GLU A 51 -23.96 -0.58 -20.97
N ILE A 52 -25.25 -0.32 -20.73
CA ILE A 52 -25.85 1.02 -20.77
C ILE A 52 -25.27 1.99 -19.73
N VAL A 53 -24.84 1.48 -18.56
CA VAL A 53 -24.29 2.27 -17.46
C VAL A 53 -22.88 2.74 -17.81
N TYR A 54 -22.14 1.90 -18.54
CA TYR A 54 -20.75 2.16 -18.93
C TYR A 54 -20.62 2.74 -20.34
N SER A 55 -21.73 2.94 -21.07
CA SER A 55 -21.74 3.44 -22.45
C SER A 55 -21.09 4.82 -22.62
N ASN A 56 -20.99 5.60 -21.56
CA ASN A 56 -20.36 6.92 -21.55
C ASN A 56 -18.90 6.91 -21.06
N ILE A 57 -18.36 5.76 -20.65
CA ILE A 57 -16.96 5.65 -20.26
C ILE A 57 -16.11 5.81 -21.53
N PRO A 58 -15.19 6.79 -21.57
CA PRO A 58 -14.27 6.94 -22.68
C PRO A 58 -13.45 5.67 -22.85
N GLN A 59 -13.42 5.14 -24.08
CA GLN A 59 -12.60 3.97 -24.41
C GLN A 59 -11.10 4.29 -24.36
N ASN A 60 -10.75 5.57 -24.51
CA ASN A 60 -9.39 6.06 -24.45
C ASN A 60 -9.18 6.82 -23.15
N THR A 61 -8.20 6.41 -22.37
CA THR A 61 -7.74 7.14 -21.19
C THR A 61 -6.76 8.23 -21.61
N HIS A 62 -6.93 9.44 -21.07
CA HIS A 62 -5.92 10.50 -21.17
C HIS A 62 -4.74 10.22 -20.22
N MET A 63 -3.97 9.19 -20.52
CA MET A 63 -2.75 8.88 -19.78
C MET A 63 -1.68 9.92 -20.09
N LEU A 64 -0.96 10.33 -19.04
CA LEU A 64 0.24 11.14 -19.21
C LEU A 64 1.28 10.34 -19.99
N LYS A 65 2.08 11.02 -20.80
CA LYS A 65 3.20 10.34 -21.47
C LYS A 65 4.18 9.82 -20.42
N PRO A 66 4.79 8.65 -20.67
CA PRO A 66 5.90 8.20 -19.84
C PRO A 66 7.04 9.21 -19.93
N VAL A 67 7.62 9.54 -18.77
CA VAL A 67 8.79 10.41 -18.64
C VAL A 67 9.81 9.63 -17.84
N GLU A 68 11.08 9.74 -18.24
CA GLU A 68 12.19 9.14 -17.49
C GLU A 68 12.18 9.57 -16.02
N ASN A 69 12.52 8.64 -15.14
CA ASN A 69 12.59 8.90 -13.70
C ASN A 69 13.62 9.99 -13.37
N CYS A 70 13.49 10.64 -12.21
CA CYS A 70 14.45 11.67 -11.82
C CYS A 70 15.86 11.08 -11.69
N GLU A 71 16.82 11.56 -12.49
CA GLU A 71 18.22 11.09 -12.45
C GLU A 71 18.88 11.24 -11.07
N PHE A 72 18.41 12.20 -10.26
CA PHE A 72 18.98 12.50 -8.94
C PHE A 72 18.46 11.60 -7.82
N CYS A 73 17.19 11.19 -7.87
CA CYS A 73 16.55 10.48 -6.76
C CYS A 73 15.81 9.20 -7.18
N GLY A 74 15.79 8.84 -8.47
CA GLY A 74 15.13 7.65 -9.00
C GLY A 74 13.60 7.69 -8.99
N THR A 75 12.99 8.77 -8.50
CA THR A 75 11.54 8.87 -8.36
C THR A 75 10.84 8.99 -9.72
N LYS A 76 9.69 8.33 -9.86
CA LYS A 76 8.83 8.41 -11.04
C LYS A 76 8.42 9.84 -11.33
N LYS A 77 8.62 10.27 -12.57
CA LYS A 77 8.25 11.62 -13.02
C LYS A 77 6.99 11.62 -13.86
N PHE A 78 6.29 12.74 -13.82
CA PHE A 78 5.09 12.97 -14.63
C PHE A 78 5.30 14.11 -15.64
N GLU A 79 4.58 14.05 -16.76
CA GLU A 79 4.58 15.14 -17.74
C GLU A 79 4.12 16.44 -17.05
N HIS A 80 4.91 17.51 -17.13
CA HIS A 80 4.67 18.82 -16.49
C HIS A 80 4.79 18.87 -14.95
N GLU A 81 5.50 17.92 -14.34
CA GLU A 81 5.78 17.96 -12.90
C GLU A 81 6.53 19.25 -12.48
N PRO A 82 6.06 19.95 -11.42
CA PRO A 82 6.75 21.12 -10.91
C PRO A 82 8.11 20.73 -10.30
N LYS A 83 9.11 21.60 -10.44
CA LYS A 83 10.50 21.36 -9.96
C LYS A 83 10.64 21.01 -8.47
N GLY A 84 9.60 21.23 -7.67
CA GLY A 84 9.59 20.94 -6.24
C GLY A 84 9.32 19.47 -5.88
N PHE A 85 8.94 18.63 -6.84
CA PHE A 85 8.47 17.27 -6.56
C PHE A 85 9.56 16.18 -6.73
N CYS A 86 10.64 16.45 -7.47
CA CYS A 86 11.83 15.59 -7.41
C CYS A 86 12.46 15.74 -6.01
N TYR A 87 12.71 14.60 -5.35
CA TYR A 87 13.30 14.52 -4.01
C TYR A 87 14.70 15.14 -4.07
N ARG A 88 14.72 16.46 -3.88
CA ARG A 88 15.82 17.40 -3.70
C ARG A 88 16.34 18.15 -4.94
N SER A 89 16.12 19.48 -4.94
CA SER A 89 17.29 20.37 -4.84
C SER A 89 17.89 20.40 -3.42
N GLY A 90 17.24 19.81 -2.41
CA GLY A 90 17.87 19.46 -1.15
C GLY A 90 17.00 19.50 0.08
N GLN A 91 16.17 20.52 0.23
CA GLN A 91 15.71 20.92 1.57
C GLN A 91 14.28 21.43 1.54
N ILE A 92 13.34 20.60 1.97
CA ILE A 92 12.09 21.12 2.53
C ILE A 92 12.40 21.36 4.01
N LYS A 93 12.57 22.63 4.40
CA LYS A 93 12.54 23.00 5.82
C LYS A 93 11.09 22.86 6.26
N LEU A 94 10.76 21.72 6.85
CA LEU A 94 9.56 21.62 7.66
C LEU A 94 9.76 22.61 8.81
N ALA A 95 8.90 23.61 8.89
CA ALA A 95 8.86 24.43 10.08
C ALA A 95 8.44 23.50 11.23
N ASN A 96 9.31 23.31 12.22
CA ASN A 96 8.87 22.84 13.53
C ASN A 96 8.05 23.98 14.12
N GLN A 97 6.77 24.04 13.75
CA GLN A 97 5.83 24.84 14.50
C GLN A 97 5.62 24.09 15.81
N ASP A 98 5.93 24.75 16.93
CA ASP A 98 5.52 24.23 18.23
C ASP A 98 4.02 23.95 18.16
N THR A 99 3.64 22.71 18.42
CA THR A 99 2.25 22.31 18.35
C THR A 99 1.46 23.11 19.39
N PRO A 100 0.41 23.86 18.99
CA PRO A 100 -0.43 24.57 19.93
C PRO A 100 -0.90 23.65 21.06
N PRO A 101 -0.85 24.09 22.34
CA PRO A 101 -1.22 23.25 23.49
C PRO A 101 -2.63 22.64 23.37
N ASP A 102 -3.55 23.36 22.72
CA ASP A 102 -4.92 22.90 22.47
C ASP A 102 -4.97 21.67 21.56
N LEU A 103 -4.08 21.58 20.56
CA LEU A 103 -3.97 20.41 19.70
C LEU A 103 -3.29 19.27 20.45
N MET A 104 -2.23 19.55 21.21
CA MET A 104 -1.50 18.56 22.01
C MET A 104 -2.42 17.81 22.99
N ARG A 105 -3.42 18.50 23.53
CA ARG A 105 -4.44 17.93 24.42
C ARG A 105 -5.27 16.82 23.77
N LEU A 106 -5.46 16.82 22.45
CA LEU A 106 -6.30 15.83 21.77
C LEU A 106 -5.73 14.41 21.86
N TRP A 107 -4.40 14.25 21.93
CA TRP A 107 -3.75 12.94 21.98
C TRP A 107 -2.91 12.69 23.24
N MET A 108 -2.75 13.70 24.10
CA MET A 108 -2.08 13.57 25.41
C MET A 108 -3.04 13.50 26.60
N SER A 109 -4.34 13.63 26.37
CA SER A 109 -5.32 13.38 27.43
C SER A 109 -5.44 11.88 27.61
N ASN A 110 -4.84 11.36 28.68
CA ASN A 110 -5.18 10.05 29.20
C ASN A 110 -6.56 10.17 29.84
N ASP A 111 -7.47 9.24 29.51
CA ASP A 111 -8.82 9.15 30.09
C ASP A 111 -8.79 9.15 31.63
#